data_AF-A0A2V8AAW0-F1
#
_entry.id   AF-A0A2V8AAW0-F1
#
_cell.length_a   1.000
_cell.length_b   1.000
_cell.length_c   1.000
_cell.angle_alpha   90.00
_cell.angle_beta   90.00
_cell.angle_gamma   90.00
#
_symmetry.space_group_name_H-M   'P 1'
#
loop_
_entity.id
_entity.type
_entity.pdbx_description
1 polymer ?
#
loop_
_entity_poly.entity_id
_entity_poly.type
_entity_poly.pdbx_seq_one_letter_code
_entity_poly.pdbx_strand_id
1 'polypeptide(L)'
;MMKKLEALVAIAVLGAWVRAQPPPQQQPPAQPPPTTQQPTEIETTIRGEGGAPPRLAVPDFIAITKDKESVDTARTIGQVLWDDLNFEREFSFITSFNDVPFDRWRELNADGLIVGTVEKTGNGFKVDMRLYNVRTRQMAYGREYTGSNARLFAHTMSDEIHQTQRALRGVARTKLTFASDRDGERMTGTVEKRETKEIYIADYDGENQRRVTVGRTLNITPRWSPDGRSIAYTSYRRGPPQVFISNIFQGTLEEATKGERVGQNWLPAWSPDGQRICFGSTRDGGSSQLYVINRDGSALRRLTNDKWVSTTPTWSPSGNQIAFVSDRTGSPQIYVINADGVGAPQRISTSESYADKPAWSPPPFNEISYTARTGPGNDIKVIDMPTRVVRQLTFGEGTNESPTWAANGRHLAFMSTRSGKSQIFTIARDGKNLKQITKSGNNQQPDWSR
;
A
#
# COMPACT_ATOMS: atom_id res chain seq x y z
N MET A 1 -49.57 57.25 41.57
CA MET A 1 -50.17 56.40 42.62
C MET A 1 -49.13 55.36 43.05
N MET A 2 -48.70 55.46 44.33
CA MET A 2 -48.01 54.50 45.23
C MET A 2 -46.95 53.53 44.64
N LYS A 3 -45.64 53.68 44.91
CA LYS A 3 -44.86 53.51 46.18
C LYS A 3 -44.91 52.11 46.80
N LYS A 4 -43.75 51.44 46.84
CA LYS A 4 -43.03 50.82 47.98
C LYS A 4 -41.60 50.54 47.45
N LEU A 5 -40.47 51.11 47.87
CA LEU A 5 -39.96 51.63 49.14
C LEU A 5 -40.15 50.66 50.31
N GLU A 6 -39.09 49.89 50.63
CA GLU A 6 -38.39 50.01 51.91
C GLU A 6 -36.88 49.83 51.69
N ALA A 7 -36.14 50.66 52.41
CA ALA A 7 -34.71 50.87 52.30
C ALA A 7 -33.97 50.03 53.34
N LEU A 8 -32.69 49.74 53.12
CA LEU A 8 -31.74 49.79 54.23
C LEU A 8 -30.40 50.35 53.79
N VAL A 9 -29.99 51.34 54.56
CA VAL A 9 -28.81 52.19 54.43
C VAL A 9 -27.59 51.44 54.94
N ALA A 10 -26.48 51.51 54.20
CA ALA A 10 -25.16 51.42 54.80
C ALA A 10 -24.21 52.38 54.07
N ILE A 11 -23.62 53.25 54.86
CA ILE A 11 -22.74 54.37 54.50
C ILE A 11 -21.48 53.84 53.79
N ALA A 12 -21.18 54.38 52.60
CA ALA A 12 -19.88 54.23 51.97
C ALA A 12 -19.28 55.61 51.68
N VAL A 13 -18.10 55.84 52.24
CA VAL A 13 -17.32 57.08 52.20
C VAL A 13 -16.81 57.36 50.77
N LEU A 14 -16.90 58.63 50.39
CA LEU A 14 -16.35 59.21 49.17
C LEU A 14 -14.82 59.07 49.09
N GLY A 15 -14.33 58.44 48.03
CA GLY A 15 -12.96 58.55 47.54
C GLY A 15 -12.98 58.96 46.08
N ALA A 16 -12.34 60.08 45.76
CA ALA A 16 -12.22 60.63 44.41
C ALA A 16 -11.47 59.67 43.49
N TRP A 17 -12.05 59.34 42.33
CA TRP A 17 -11.37 58.56 41.30
C TRP A 17 -10.50 59.50 40.43
N VAL A 18 -9.21 59.55 40.73
CA VAL A 18 -8.18 59.91 39.75
C VAL A 18 -8.02 58.72 38.81
N ARG A 19 -8.19 58.93 37.51
CA ARG A 19 -8.00 57.89 36.49
C ARG A 19 -6.50 57.67 36.30
N ALA A 20 -5.90 56.82 37.11
CA ALA A 20 -4.53 56.36 36.93
C ALA A 20 -4.45 55.44 35.71
N GLN A 21 -3.53 55.71 34.79
CA GLN A 21 -3.15 54.76 33.75
C GLN A 21 -2.58 53.50 34.41
N PRO A 22 -2.92 52.29 33.92
CA PRO A 22 -2.31 51.07 34.44
C PRO A 22 -0.80 51.07 34.17
N PRO A 23 0.02 50.54 35.09
CA PRO A 23 1.45 50.44 34.89
C PRO A 23 1.77 49.53 33.70
N PRO A 24 2.90 49.74 33.01
CA PRO A 24 3.34 48.87 31.94
C PRO A 24 3.52 47.45 32.48
N GLN A 25 2.85 46.48 31.85
CA GLN A 25 3.02 45.08 32.15
C GLN A 25 4.50 44.71 31.92
N GLN A 26 5.19 44.28 32.97
CA GLN A 26 6.50 43.67 32.84
C GLN A 26 6.35 42.39 32.03
N GLN A 27 6.97 42.36 30.85
CA GLN A 27 7.11 41.14 30.08
C GLN A 27 7.84 40.10 30.95
N PRO A 28 7.36 38.84 31.00
CA PRO A 28 8.14 37.76 31.59
C PRO A 28 9.52 37.71 30.93
N PRO A 29 10.59 37.32 31.67
CA PRO A 29 11.89 37.16 31.06
C PRO A 29 11.75 36.24 29.84
N ALA A 30 12.28 36.71 28.71
CA ALA A 30 12.27 35.95 27.47
C ALA A 30 12.78 34.54 27.78
N GLN A 31 11.97 33.52 27.45
CA GLN A 31 12.47 32.16 27.46
C GLN A 31 13.76 32.16 26.64
N PRO A 32 14.85 31.53 27.11
CA PRO A 32 16.01 31.34 26.27
C PRO A 32 15.51 30.74 24.96
N PRO A 33 16.00 31.22 23.81
CA PRO A 33 15.56 30.71 22.52
C PRO A 33 15.59 29.18 22.61
N PRO A 34 14.57 28.47 22.10
CA PRO A 34 14.64 27.01 22.05
C PRO A 34 16.00 26.68 21.50
N THR A 35 16.79 25.92 22.25
CA THR A 35 18.09 25.46 21.79
C THR A 35 17.80 24.88 20.42
N THR A 36 18.22 25.56 19.37
CA THR A 36 18.27 24.98 18.05
C THR A 36 19.12 23.75 18.29
N GLN A 37 18.49 22.57 18.34
CA GLN A 37 19.19 21.36 18.03
C GLN A 37 19.80 21.67 16.67
N GLN A 38 21.11 21.94 16.66
CA GLN A 38 21.85 21.94 15.41
C GLN A 38 21.44 20.63 14.73
N PRO A 39 21.06 20.63 13.44
CA PRO A 39 20.83 19.38 12.76
C PRO A 39 22.12 18.58 12.88
N THR A 40 22.13 17.54 13.72
CA THR A 40 23.30 16.66 13.87
C THR A 40 23.44 15.73 12.67
N GLU A 41 22.49 15.78 11.73
CA GLU A 41 22.53 14.99 10.50
C GLU A 41 23.00 15.85 9.33
N ILE A 42 24.29 15.72 9.02
CA ILE A 42 24.72 15.90 7.63
C ILE A 42 24.22 14.64 6.90
N GLU A 43 22.99 14.67 6.37
CA GLU A 43 22.50 13.62 5.47
C GLU A 43 23.34 13.62 4.20
N THR A 44 24.37 12.78 4.20
CA THR A 44 25.25 12.63 3.04
C THR A 44 24.73 11.49 2.20
N THR A 45 24.25 11.78 1.00
CA THR A 45 23.82 10.73 0.07
C THR A 45 25.02 9.89 -0.39
N ILE A 46 24.93 8.58 -0.23
CA ILE A 46 25.93 7.65 -0.76
C ILE A 46 25.76 7.51 -2.28
N ARG A 47 26.85 7.75 -3.01
CA ARG A 47 26.92 7.69 -4.48
C ARG A 47 27.93 6.65 -4.92
N GLY A 48 27.59 5.91 -5.98
CA GLY A 48 28.52 5.00 -6.62
C GLY A 48 29.51 5.74 -7.51
N GLU A 49 30.63 5.10 -7.81
CA GLU A 49 31.59 5.63 -8.78
C GLU A 49 31.00 5.71 -10.20
N GLY A 50 31.33 6.78 -10.92
CA GLY A 50 30.93 6.96 -12.32
C GLY A 50 29.41 7.06 -12.55
N GLY A 51 28.60 7.28 -11.51
CA GLY A 51 27.13 7.31 -11.62
C GLY A 51 26.46 5.93 -11.56
N ALA A 52 27.22 4.87 -11.27
CA ALA A 52 26.65 3.54 -11.02
C ALA A 52 25.81 3.52 -9.72
N PRO A 53 24.84 2.60 -9.58
CA PRO A 53 24.16 2.36 -8.31
C PRO A 53 25.19 2.00 -7.24
N PRO A 54 25.20 2.68 -6.08
CA PRO A 54 26.23 2.45 -5.08
C PRO A 54 26.15 1.04 -4.52
N ARG A 55 27.33 0.56 -4.16
CA ARG A 55 27.56 -0.76 -3.59
C ARG A 55 27.40 -0.68 -2.07
N LEU A 56 26.33 -1.24 -1.55
CA LEU A 56 26.09 -1.35 -0.12
C LEU A 56 26.58 -2.70 0.43
N ALA A 57 27.13 -2.64 1.64
CA ALA A 57 27.39 -3.79 2.48
C ALA A 57 26.43 -3.78 3.69
N VAL A 58 25.80 -4.92 3.94
CA VAL A 58 24.91 -5.15 5.09
C VAL A 58 25.42 -6.41 5.82
N PRO A 59 26.43 -6.28 6.69
CA PRO A 59 26.83 -7.36 7.60
C PRO A 59 25.70 -7.72 8.56
N ASP A 60 25.86 -8.88 9.22
CA ASP A 60 24.99 -9.29 10.32
C ASP A 60 25.01 -8.23 11.43
N PHE A 61 23.82 -7.95 11.98
CA PHE A 61 23.72 -7.07 13.14
C PHE A 61 24.34 -7.75 14.36
N ILE A 62 24.96 -6.95 15.23
CA ILE A 62 25.68 -7.44 16.40
C ILE A 62 24.73 -7.49 17.60
N ALA A 63 24.50 -8.66 18.16
CA ALA A 63 23.76 -8.80 19.41
C ALA A 63 24.64 -8.41 20.61
N ILE A 64 24.30 -7.31 21.29
CA ILE A 64 24.97 -6.86 22.52
C ILE A 64 24.63 -7.83 23.65
N THR A 65 23.36 -8.18 23.79
CA THR A 65 22.91 -9.23 24.70
C THR A 65 23.19 -10.58 24.05
N LYS A 66 24.05 -11.41 24.64
CA LYS A 66 24.51 -12.68 24.04
C LYS A 66 23.54 -13.86 24.21
N ASP A 67 22.26 -13.60 24.44
CA ASP A 67 21.25 -14.65 24.48
C ASP A 67 20.80 -15.05 23.06
N LYS A 68 20.23 -16.26 22.94
CA LYS A 68 19.82 -16.82 21.64
C LYS A 68 18.79 -15.95 20.92
N GLU A 69 17.83 -15.38 21.66
CA GLU A 69 16.74 -14.58 21.10
C GLU A 69 17.27 -13.29 20.46
N SER A 70 18.23 -12.63 21.12
CA SER A 70 18.89 -11.42 20.62
C SER A 70 19.74 -11.70 19.38
N VAL A 71 20.46 -12.83 19.35
CA VAL A 71 21.25 -13.27 18.19
C VAL A 71 20.35 -13.59 16.99
N ASP A 72 19.26 -14.35 17.20
CA ASP A 72 18.32 -14.69 16.15
C ASP A 72 17.55 -13.45 15.64
N THR A 73 17.25 -12.50 16.52
CA THR A 73 16.67 -11.20 16.17
C THR A 73 17.63 -10.39 15.29
N ALA A 74 18.90 -10.28 15.67
CA ALA A 74 19.91 -9.56 14.90
C ALA A 74 20.12 -10.16 13.51
N ARG A 75 20.21 -11.50 13.41
CA ARG A 75 20.27 -12.19 12.12
C ARG A 75 19.04 -11.91 11.24
N THR A 76 17.85 -11.96 11.85
CA THR A 76 16.59 -11.68 11.14
C THR A 76 16.55 -10.25 10.60
N ILE A 77 16.98 -9.27 11.40
CA ILE A 77 17.03 -7.86 10.96
C ILE A 77 17.97 -7.69 9.78
N GLY A 78 19.20 -8.22 9.87
CA GLY A 78 20.19 -8.11 8.80
C GLY A 78 19.71 -8.73 7.48
N GLN A 79 19.17 -9.94 7.54
CA GLN A 79 18.67 -10.64 6.35
C GLN A 79 17.48 -9.91 5.71
N VAL A 80 16.47 -9.53 6.50
CA VAL A 80 15.27 -8.85 5.98
C VAL A 80 15.62 -7.48 5.44
N LEU A 81 16.51 -6.74 6.11
CA LEU A 81 16.98 -5.44 5.62
C LEU A 81 17.70 -5.58 4.27
N TRP A 82 18.56 -6.58 4.13
CA TRP A 82 19.22 -6.86 2.86
C TRP A 82 18.19 -7.19 1.76
N ASP A 83 17.23 -8.07 2.05
CA ASP A 83 16.19 -8.46 1.09
C ASP A 83 15.34 -7.26 0.64
N ASP A 84 14.97 -6.38 1.59
CA ASP A 84 14.17 -5.19 1.32
C ASP A 84 14.92 -4.15 0.48
N LEU A 85 16.19 -3.89 0.80
CA LEU A 85 17.01 -2.95 0.03
C LEU A 85 17.31 -3.48 -1.38
N ASN A 86 17.50 -4.79 -1.51
CA ASN A 86 17.71 -5.45 -2.80
C ASN A 86 16.43 -5.49 -3.65
N PHE A 87 15.26 -5.56 -3.03
CA PHE A 87 13.97 -5.59 -3.72
C PHE A 87 13.74 -4.36 -4.62
N GLU A 88 14.08 -3.15 -4.13
CA GLU A 88 13.88 -1.88 -4.85
C GLU A 88 14.88 -1.62 -5.98
N ARG A 89 16.01 -2.35 -5.98
CA ARG A 89 17.06 -2.34 -7.02
C ARG A 89 17.71 -0.98 -7.25
N GLU A 90 17.76 -0.15 -6.21
CA GLU A 90 18.42 1.18 -6.20
C GLU A 90 19.86 1.14 -5.64
N PHE A 91 20.24 -0.03 -5.12
CA PHE A 91 21.55 -0.32 -4.59
C PHE A 91 22.04 -1.61 -5.23
N SER A 92 23.35 -1.71 -5.40
CA SER A 92 24.00 -2.99 -5.65
C SER A 92 24.61 -3.49 -4.34
N PHE A 93 24.82 -4.79 -4.21
CA PHE A 93 25.27 -5.37 -2.94
C PHE A 93 26.58 -6.12 -3.10
N ILE A 94 27.40 -6.05 -2.05
CA ILE A 94 28.53 -6.95 -1.88
C ILE A 94 28.02 -8.16 -1.11
N THR A 95 28.14 -9.34 -1.73
CA THR A 95 27.75 -10.60 -1.10
C THR A 95 28.57 -10.86 0.17
N SER A 96 27.86 -11.24 1.23
CA SER A 96 28.28 -11.46 2.62
C SER A 96 29.73 -11.91 2.84
N PHE A 97 30.35 -11.25 3.82
CA PHE A 97 31.47 -11.76 4.61
C PHE A 97 31.18 -11.45 6.08
N ASN A 98 31.31 -12.44 6.96
CA ASN A 98 31.20 -12.23 8.41
C ASN A 98 32.48 -11.59 8.95
N ASP A 99 32.34 -10.75 9.99
CA ASP A 99 33.45 -10.16 10.75
C ASP A 99 34.52 -9.45 9.91
N VAL A 100 34.10 -8.65 8.93
CA VAL A 100 35.02 -7.83 8.13
C VAL A 100 35.31 -6.51 8.85
N PRO A 101 36.58 -6.24 9.25
CA PRO A 101 36.97 -4.95 9.81
C PRO A 101 36.62 -3.81 8.85
N PHE A 102 36.24 -2.64 9.37
CA PHE A 102 35.77 -1.51 8.55
C PHE A 102 36.66 -1.23 7.33
N ASP A 103 37.99 -1.25 7.53
CA ASP A 103 38.98 -0.91 6.51
C ASP A 103 38.97 -1.84 5.29
N ARG A 104 38.57 -3.10 5.48
CA ARG A 104 38.49 -4.09 4.40
C ARG A 104 37.30 -3.86 3.48
N TRP A 105 36.25 -3.14 3.91
CA TRP A 105 35.12 -2.81 3.02
C TRP A 105 35.52 -1.89 1.88
N ARG A 106 36.54 -1.04 2.10
CA ARG A 106 37.13 -0.23 1.03
C ARG A 106 37.80 -1.10 -0.02
N GLU A 107 38.51 -2.15 0.40
CA GLU A 107 39.16 -3.12 -0.51
C GLU A 107 38.13 -3.94 -1.29
N LEU A 108 36.95 -4.17 -0.70
CA LEU A 108 35.81 -4.84 -1.35
C LEU A 108 34.99 -3.91 -2.26
N ASN A 109 35.45 -2.66 -2.46
CA ASN A 109 34.77 -1.64 -3.26
C ASN A 109 33.35 -1.33 -2.77
N ALA A 110 33.13 -1.30 -1.45
CA ALA A 110 31.88 -0.81 -0.86
C ALA A 110 31.85 0.72 -0.89
N ASP A 111 30.71 1.29 -1.30
CA ASP A 111 30.43 2.73 -1.18
C ASP A 111 29.82 3.06 0.18
N GLY A 112 28.94 2.18 0.67
CA GLY A 112 28.24 2.32 1.94
C GLY A 112 28.27 1.06 2.79
N LEU A 113 28.33 1.25 4.10
CA LEU A 113 28.30 0.16 5.09
C LEU A 113 27.18 0.42 6.11
N ILE A 114 26.27 -0.53 6.24
CA ILE A 114 25.25 -0.54 7.29
C ILE A 114 25.76 -1.37 8.45
N VAL A 115 25.86 -0.76 9.62
CA VAL A 115 26.19 -1.46 10.87
C VAL A 115 25.02 -1.30 11.81
N GLY A 116 24.67 -2.36 12.52
CA GLY A 116 23.68 -2.25 13.57
C GLY A 116 23.93 -3.15 14.75
N THR A 117 23.37 -2.76 15.89
CA THR A 117 23.46 -3.49 17.15
C THR A 117 22.08 -3.73 17.72
N VAL A 118 21.87 -4.91 18.32
CA VAL A 118 20.62 -5.30 18.97
C VAL A 118 20.88 -5.54 20.45
N GLU A 119 20.16 -4.84 21.31
CA GLU A 119 20.20 -4.98 22.75
C GLU A 119 18.82 -5.39 23.28
N LYS A 120 18.76 -6.43 24.11
CA LYS A 120 17.52 -6.81 24.77
C LYS A 120 17.20 -5.85 25.90
N THR A 121 15.96 -5.40 25.94
CA THR A 121 15.39 -4.52 26.96
C THR A 121 14.26 -5.24 27.68
N GLY A 122 13.74 -4.68 28.77
CA GLY A 122 12.65 -5.32 29.53
C GLY A 122 11.37 -5.60 28.72
N ASN A 123 11.10 -4.80 27.68
CA ASN A 123 9.87 -4.85 26.88
C ASN A 123 10.10 -5.20 25.39
N GLY A 124 11.28 -5.70 25.02
CA GLY A 124 11.62 -6.04 23.64
C GLY A 124 13.10 -5.80 23.34
N PHE A 125 13.39 -5.17 22.21
CA PHE A 125 14.74 -4.87 21.74
C PHE A 125 14.90 -3.39 21.47
N LYS A 126 16.10 -2.90 21.73
CA LYS A 126 16.64 -1.64 21.24
C LYS A 126 17.58 -1.97 20.10
N VAL A 127 17.35 -1.36 18.94
CA VAL A 127 18.14 -1.57 17.74
C VAL A 127 18.72 -0.25 17.29
N ASP A 128 20.04 -0.15 17.24
CA ASP A 128 20.75 0.99 16.68
C ASP A 128 21.27 0.61 15.30
N MET A 129 21.00 1.43 14.30
CA MET A 129 21.47 1.24 12.92
C MET A 129 22.16 2.50 12.44
N ARG A 130 23.31 2.34 11.81
CA ARG A 130 24.12 3.41 11.25
C ARG A 130 24.57 3.05 9.84
N LEU A 131 24.38 3.98 8.92
CA LEU A 131 24.89 3.93 7.56
C LEU A 131 26.11 4.85 7.44
N TYR A 132 27.23 4.30 7.00
CA TYR A 132 28.48 5.03 6.80
C TYR A 132 28.85 5.10 5.33
N ASN A 133 29.41 6.24 4.91
CA ASN A 133 30.17 6.32 3.67
C ASN A 133 31.55 5.70 3.91
N VAL A 134 31.89 4.65 3.17
CA VAL A 134 33.13 3.87 3.39
C VAL A 134 34.37 4.69 3.04
N ARG A 135 34.29 5.60 2.08
CA ARG A 135 35.41 6.42 1.60
C ARG A 135 35.73 7.56 2.56
N THR A 136 34.72 8.30 3.02
CA THR A 136 34.91 9.45 3.92
C THR A 136 34.87 9.07 5.39
N ARG A 137 34.42 7.86 5.72
CA ARG A 137 34.10 7.38 7.08
C ARG A 137 33.05 8.24 7.81
N GLN A 138 32.36 9.11 7.10
CA GLN A 138 31.29 9.93 7.67
C GLN A 138 30.01 9.11 7.78
N MET A 139 29.28 9.32 8.88
CA MET A 139 27.93 8.81 9.03
C MET A 139 27.02 9.53 8.04
N ALA A 140 26.31 8.76 7.22
CA ALA A 140 25.34 9.25 6.25
C ALA A 140 23.92 9.28 6.84
N TYR A 141 23.59 8.32 7.70
CA TYR A 141 22.30 8.21 8.39
C TYR A 141 22.48 7.36 9.66
N GLY A 142 21.70 7.62 10.71
CA GLY A 142 21.75 6.80 11.91
C GLY A 142 20.49 6.95 12.75
N ARG A 143 19.95 5.83 13.23
CA ARG A 143 18.72 5.84 14.01
C ARG A 143 18.65 4.70 15.02
N GLU A 144 17.97 5.00 16.12
CA GLU A 144 17.61 4.04 17.15
C GLU A 144 16.12 3.69 17.07
N TYR A 145 15.82 2.41 17.24
CA TYR A 145 14.47 1.85 17.23
C TYR A 145 14.24 1.04 18.50
N THR A 146 12.99 1.03 18.97
CA THR A 146 12.56 0.22 20.11
C THR A 146 11.25 -0.51 19.79
N GLY A 147 11.09 -1.72 20.34
CA GLY A 147 9.95 -2.58 20.02
C GLY A 147 10.32 -4.07 20.06
N SER A 148 9.40 -4.94 19.64
CA SER A 148 9.58 -6.39 19.73
C SER A 148 9.63 -7.13 18.40
N ASN A 149 9.39 -6.44 17.28
CA ASN A 149 9.24 -7.07 15.97
C ASN A 149 10.47 -6.82 15.08
N ALA A 150 11.32 -7.84 14.98
CA ALA A 150 12.53 -7.86 14.14
C ALA A 150 12.26 -7.42 12.69
N ARG A 151 11.22 -7.96 12.06
CA ARG A 151 10.88 -7.66 10.66
C ARG A 151 10.42 -6.23 10.49
N LEU A 152 9.61 -5.71 11.43
CA LEU A 152 9.18 -4.32 11.41
C LEU A 152 10.36 -3.36 11.51
N PHE A 153 11.39 -3.67 12.32
CA PHE A 153 12.61 -2.87 12.36
C PHE A 153 13.29 -2.82 10.99
N ALA A 154 13.54 -3.99 10.40
CA ALA A 154 14.19 -4.08 9.08
C ALA A 154 13.40 -3.34 7.98
N HIS A 155 12.09 -3.57 7.90
CA HIS A 155 11.24 -2.87 6.94
C HIS A 155 11.23 -1.35 7.14
N THR A 156 11.23 -0.89 8.40
CA THR A 156 11.28 0.54 8.71
C THR A 156 12.62 1.14 8.32
N MET A 157 13.73 0.46 8.64
CA MET A 157 15.08 0.87 8.24
C MET A 157 15.21 0.96 6.72
N SER A 158 14.70 -0.04 5.98
CA SER A 158 14.73 -0.05 4.52
C SER A 158 13.95 1.13 3.93
N ASP A 159 12.72 1.37 4.40
CA ASP A 159 11.91 2.50 3.91
C ASP A 159 12.61 3.85 4.16
N GLU A 160 13.26 4.00 5.32
CA GLU A 160 13.98 5.22 5.69
C GLU A 160 15.27 5.41 4.90
N ILE A 161 16.01 4.33 4.63
CA ILE A 161 17.21 4.36 3.77
C ILE A 161 16.82 4.74 2.34
N HIS A 162 15.74 4.18 1.79
CA HIS A 162 15.24 4.60 0.46
C HIS A 162 14.81 6.06 0.44
N GLN A 163 14.15 6.53 1.50
CA GLN A 163 13.70 7.90 1.60
C GLN A 163 14.87 8.88 1.67
N THR A 164 15.85 8.63 2.54
CA THR A 164 16.99 9.54 2.78
C THR A 164 18.04 9.46 1.65
N GLN A 165 18.33 8.26 1.14
CA GLN A 165 19.38 8.09 0.13
C GLN A 165 18.89 8.28 -1.30
N ARG A 166 17.59 8.12 -1.57
CA ARG A 166 17.04 8.15 -2.94
C ARG A 166 15.82 9.03 -3.13
N ALA A 167 15.30 9.66 -2.07
CA ALA A 167 14.01 10.35 -2.11
C ALA A 167 12.88 9.44 -2.64
N LEU A 168 12.99 8.14 -2.37
CA LEU A 168 12.02 7.15 -2.80
C LEU A 168 11.18 6.68 -1.62
N ARG A 169 9.88 6.60 -1.87
CA ARG A 169 8.97 5.93 -0.96
C ARG A 169 9.25 4.43 -0.99
N GLY A 170 9.76 3.90 0.12
CA GLY A 170 9.93 2.46 0.30
C GLY A 170 8.59 1.72 0.39
N VAL A 171 8.63 0.42 0.06
CA VAL A 171 7.47 -0.48 0.07
C VAL A 171 7.58 -1.59 1.10
N ALA A 172 8.64 -1.61 1.92
CA ALA A 172 8.93 -2.75 2.78
C ALA A 172 7.86 -2.96 3.87
N ARG A 173 7.18 -1.88 4.30
CA ARG A 173 6.07 -1.96 5.26
C ARG A 173 4.69 -2.19 4.63
N THR A 174 4.61 -2.22 3.31
CA THR A 174 3.34 -2.43 2.61
C THR A 174 2.88 -3.88 2.70
N LYS A 175 1.62 -4.13 2.33
CA LYS A 175 0.97 -5.43 2.43
C LYS A 175 0.26 -5.79 1.14
N LEU A 176 0.16 -7.08 0.90
CA LEU A 176 -0.68 -7.65 -0.14
C LEU A 176 -1.98 -8.16 0.47
N THR A 177 -3.10 -7.96 -0.21
CA THR A 177 -4.34 -8.69 0.04
C THR A 177 -4.71 -9.53 -1.16
N PHE A 178 -5.34 -10.69 -0.96
CA PHE A 178 -5.71 -11.61 -2.02
C PHE A 178 -6.77 -12.62 -1.55
N ALA A 179 -7.47 -13.23 -2.51
CA ALA A 179 -8.40 -14.33 -2.22
C ALA A 179 -7.64 -15.68 -2.23
N SER A 180 -7.94 -16.57 -1.29
CA SER A 180 -7.31 -17.89 -1.18
C SER A 180 -8.28 -18.98 -0.75
N ASP A 181 -8.12 -20.18 -1.29
CA ASP A 181 -8.81 -21.41 -0.89
C ASP A 181 -7.97 -22.32 0.04
N ARG A 182 -6.83 -21.81 0.54
CA ARG A 182 -5.78 -22.60 1.22
C ARG A 182 -6.25 -23.43 2.42
N ASP A 183 -7.35 -23.05 3.06
CA ASP A 183 -7.88 -23.77 4.23
C ASP A 183 -8.75 -24.98 3.81
N GLY A 184 -9.00 -25.19 2.51
CA GLY A 184 -9.73 -26.34 1.99
C GLY A 184 -11.19 -26.43 2.44
N GLU A 185 -11.74 -25.33 2.97
CA GLU A 185 -13.11 -25.27 3.45
C GLU A 185 -14.11 -25.47 2.31
N ARG A 186 -15.33 -25.86 2.68
CA ARG A 186 -16.45 -26.03 1.75
C ARG A 186 -17.70 -25.46 2.39
N MET A 187 -18.54 -24.81 1.59
CA MET A 187 -19.87 -24.41 2.05
C MET A 187 -20.69 -25.64 2.47
N THR A 188 -21.54 -25.50 3.49
CA THR A 188 -22.52 -26.52 3.90
C THR A 188 -23.77 -26.43 3.00
N GLY A 189 -24.10 -27.48 2.23
CA GLY A 189 -25.33 -27.58 1.41
C GLY A 189 -25.16 -28.28 0.05
N THR A 190 -26.20 -28.94 -0.51
CA THR A 190 -26.14 -29.99 -1.56
C THR A 190 -25.72 -29.62 -2.99
N VAL A 191 -25.18 -28.43 -3.29
CA VAL A 191 -24.87 -28.02 -4.68
C VAL A 191 -23.37 -28.13 -5.03
N GLU A 192 -23.07 -28.59 -6.25
CA GLU A 192 -21.78 -29.09 -6.78
C GLU A 192 -20.65 -28.08 -7.05
N LYS A 193 -20.75 -26.80 -6.65
CA LYS A 193 -19.61 -25.85 -6.79
C LYS A 193 -19.37 -25.05 -5.52
N ARG A 194 -18.73 -25.71 -4.55
CA ARG A 194 -18.42 -25.22 -3.19
C ARG A 194 -16.99 -24.69 -3.06
N GLU A 195 -16.50 -23.88 -4.00
CA GLU A 195 -15.21 -23.19 -3.76
C GLU A 195 -15.45 -22.07 -2.75
N THR A 196 -15.01 -22.26 -1.50
CA THR A 196 -14.87 -21.16 -0.55
C THR A 196 -13.52 -20.51 -0.76
N LYS A 197 -13.51 -19.20 -0.94
CA LYS A 197 -12.30 -18.40 -0.93
C LYS A 197 -12.46 -17.31 0.10
N GLU A 198 -11.39 -17.07 0.83
CA GLU A 198 -11.36 -16.09 1.89
C GLU A 198 -10.29 -15.07 1.59
N ILE A 199 -10.47 -13.87 2.13
CA ILE A 199 -9.51 -12.79 1.96
C ILE A 199 -8.39 -13.01 2.98
N TYR A 200 -7.16 -12.97 2.50
CA TYR A 200 -5.95 -12.97 3.31
C TYR A 200 -5.18 -11.69 3.08
N ILE A 201 -4.29 -11.40 4.02
CA ILE A 201 -3.25 -10.40 3.87
C ILE A 201 -1.89 -10.98 4.25
N ALA A 202 -0.85 -10.44 3.65
CA ALA A 202 0.55 -10.77 3.91
C ALA A 202 1.39 -9.49 3.85
N ASP A 203 2.60 -9.52 4.40
CA ASP A 203 3.61 -8.51 4.08
C ASP A 203 3.96 -8.58 2.58
N TYR A 204 4.56 -7.52 2.04
CA TYR A 204 4.84 -7.42 0.60
C TYR A 204 5.69 -8.59 0.06
N ASP A 205 6.54 -9.17 0.91
CA ASP A 205 7.42 -10.29 0.62
C ASP A 205 6.78 -11.67 0.84
N GLY A 206 5.52 -11.71 1.31
CA GLY A 206 4.72 -12.92 1.49
C GLY A 206 4.73 -13.48 2.89
N GLU A 207 5.45 -12.88 3.83
CA GLU A 207 5.47 -13.32 5.22
C GLU A 207 4.25 -12.81 6.00
N ASN A 208 4.10 -13.27 7.25
CA ASN A 208 3.05 -12.83 8.17
C ASN A 208 1.62 -12.95 7.61
N GLN A 209 1.34 -14.06 6.92
CA GLN A 209 0.05 -14.26 6.27
C GLN A 209 -1.07 -14.49 7.30
N ARG A 210 -2.14 -13.71 7.21
CA ARG A 210 -3.31 -13.83 8.11
C ARG A 210 -4.63 -13.75 7.34
N ARG A 211 -5.61 -14.54 7.79
CA ARG A 211 -6.97 -14.56 7.24
C ARG A 211 -7.75 -13.33 7.76
N VAL A 212 -8.51 -12.69 6.88
CA VAL A 212 -9.35 -11.51 7.18
C VAL A 212 -10.81 -11.91 7.29
N THR A 213 -11.31 -12.78 6.41
CA THR A 213 -12.70 -13.20 6.38
C THR A 213 -12.84 -14.66 6.79
N VAL A 214 -13.86 -14.99 7.59
CA VAL A 214 -14.10 -16.35 8.14
C VAL A 214 -15.52 -16.85 7.85
N GLY A 215 -16.18 -16.25 6.86
CA GLY A 215 -17.61 -16.46 6.60
C GLY A 215 -17.94 -17.79 5.93
N ARG A 216 -16.93 -18.59 5.55
CA ARG A 216 -17.08 -19.85 4.79
C ARG A 216 -17.92 -19.67 3.54
N THR A 217 -17.77 -18.51 2.92
CA THR A 217 -18.46 -18.12 1.70
C THR A 217 -17.44 -17.72 0.64
N LEU A 218 -17.89 -17.40 -0.56
CA LEU A 218 -17.03 -16.89 -1.60
C LEU A 218 -16.76 -15.40 -1.34
N ASN A 219 -15.53 -15.08 -0.97
CA ASN A 219 -15.02 -13.72 -0.83
C ASN A 219 -13.86 -13.53 -1.82
N ILE A 220 -14.01 -12.60 -2.74
CA ILE A 220 -13.09 -12.42 -3.88
C ILE A 220 -12.84 -10.95 -4.17
N THR A 221 -11.87 -10.67 -5.04
CA THR A 221 -11.56 -9.31 -5.55
C THR A 221 -11.28 -8.28 -4.45
N PRO A 222 -10.41 -8.58 -3.47
CA PRO A 222 -10.12 -7.63 -2.41
C PRO A 222 -9.40 -6.38 -2.96
N ARG A 223 -9.66 -5.23 -2.34
CA ARG A 223 -9.03 -3.94 -2.60
C ARG A 223 -8.77 -3.18 -1.31
N TRP A 224 -7.52 -2.80 -1.06
CA TRP A 224 -7.15 -1.90 0.02
C TRP A 224 -7.78 -0.53 -0.16
N SER A 225 -8.27 0.04 0.94
CA SER A 225 -8.52 1.48 1.01
C SER A 225 -7.18 2.24 0.88
N PRO A 226 -7.17 3.47 0.35
CA PRO A 226 -5.95 4.24 0.15
C PRO A 226 -5.15 4.52 1.44
N ASP A 227 -5.81 4.50 2.59
CA ASP A 227 -5.21 4.67 3.92
C ASP A 227 -4.69 3.35 4.53
N GLY A 228 -4.87 2.22 3.84
CA GLY A 228 -4.45 0.88 4.30
C GLY A 228 -5.23 0.35 5.50
N ARG A 229 -6.38 0.95 5.86
CA ARG A 229 -7.14 0.59 7.07
C ARG A 229 -8.29 -0.38 6.85
N SER A 230 -8.76 -0.48 5.62
CA SER A 230 -9.94 -1.27 5.26
C SER A 230 -9.70 -2.05 3.97
N ILE A 231 -10.45 -3.12 3.78
CA ILE A 231 -10.43 -3.91 2.55
C ILE A 231 -11.87 -4.03 2.04
N ALA A 232 -12.12 -3.51 0.84
CA ALA A 232 -13.37 -3.74 0.12
C ALA A 232 -13.27 -5.02 -0.71
N TYR A 233 -14.32 -5.83 -0.75
CA TYR A 233 -14.31 -7.09 -1.49
C TYR A 233 -15.73 -7.50 -1.91
N THR A 234 -15.81 -8.39 -2.88
CA THR A 234 -17.09 -9.01 -3.31
C THR A 234 -17.37 -10.21 -2.42
N SER A 235 -18.55 -10.27 -1.80
CA SER A 235 -18.97 -11.38 -0.94
C SER A 235 -20.32 -11.95 -1.36
N TYR A 236 -20.44 -13.27 -1.32
CA TYR A 236 -21.68 -14.01 -1.57
C TYR A 236 -22.43 -14.38 -0.27
N ARG A 237 -22.08 -13.74 0.86
CA ARG A 237 -22.65 -14.06 2.18
C ARG A 237 -24.16 -13.84 2.31
N ARG A 238 -24.76 -13.07 1.41
CA ARG A 238 -26.21 -12.82 1.34
C ARG A 238 -26.90 -13.58 0.21
N GLY A 239 -26.19 -14.49 -0.47
CA GLY A 239 -26.64 -15.12 -1.71
C GLY A 239 -26.05 -14.38 -2.92
N PRO A 240 -26.75 -13.37 -3.50
CA PRO A 240 -26.18 -12.56 -4.57
C PRO A 240 -24.91 -11.80 -4.14
N PRO A 241 -23.94 -11.58 -5.04
CA PRO A 241 -22.71 -10.87 -4.71
C PRO A 241 -23.00 -9.42 -4.34
N GLN A 242 -22.43 -8.99 -3.21
CA GLN A 242 -22.47 -7.61 -2.73
C GLN A 242 -21.06 -7.12 -2.37
N VAL A 243 -20.87 -5.81 -2.31
CA VAL A 243 -19.61 -5.21 -1.88
C VAL A 243 -19.63 -4.99 -0.37
N PHE A 244 -18.69 -5.62 0.32
CA PHE A 244 -18.46 -5.45 1.75
C PHE A 244 -17.12 -4.77 2.01
N ILE A 245 -17.01 -4.12 3.17
CA ILE A 245 -15.81 -3.45 3.65
C ILE A 245 -15.46 -4.01 5.03
N SER A 246 -14.31 -4.66 5.15
CA SER A 246 -13.74 -5.04 6.44
C SER A 246 -12.82 -3.95 6.95
N ASN A 247 -13.14 -3.34 8.10
CA ASN A 247 -12.31 -2.35 8.76
C ASN A 247 -11.31 -3.08 9.67
N ILE A 248 -10.10 -3.32 9.15
CA ILE A 248 -9.12 -4.24 9.72
C ILE A 248 -8.67 -3.81 11.12
N PHE A 249 -8.53 -2.51 11.35
CA PHE A 249 -8.10 -1.97 12.66
C PHE A 249 -9.23 -1.88 13.69
N GLN A 250 -10.48 -1.75 13.23
CA GLN A 250 -11.65 -1.61 14.11
C GLN A 250 -12.33 -2.96 14.40
N GLY A 251 -12.04 -3.99 13.60
CA GLY A 251 -12.73 -5.28 13.70
C GLY A 251 -14.21 -5.23 13.28
N THR A 252 -14.59 -4.20 12.52
CA THR A 252 -15.98 -4.01 12.06
C THR A 252 -16.14 -4.35 10.58
N LEU A 253 -17.39 -4.57 10.19
CA LEU A 253 -17.78 -4.95 8.84
C LEU A 253 -18.95 -4.08 8.38
N GLU A 254 -18.84 -3.55 7.18
CA GLU A 254 -19.87 -2.73 6.54
C GLU A 254 -20.30 -3.35 5.20
N GLU A 255 -21.56 -3.14 4.82
CA GLU A 255 -22.08 -3.45 3.48
C GLU A 255 -22.23 -2.12 2.72
N ALA A 256 -21.39 -1.91 1.71
CA ALA A 256 -21.37 -0.67 0.94
C ALA A 256 -22.60 -0.56 0.03
N THR A 257 -23.01 -1.67 -0.58
CA THR A 257 -24.07 -1.70 -1.61
C THR A 257 -25.46 -2.07 -1.08
N LYS A 258 -25.76 -1.67 0.16
CA LYS A 258 -27.09 -1.83 0.81
C LYS A 258 -28.16 -0.96 0.12
N GLY A 259 -29.43 -1.28 0.35
CA GLY A 259 -30.58 -0.45 -0.10
C GLY A 259 -31.79 -1.27 -0.55
N GLU A 260 -32.81 -0.60 -1.11
CA GLU A 260 -34.05 -1.24 -1.54
C GLU A 260 -33.92 -1.92 -2.91
N ARG A 261 -33.17 -1.32 -3.85
CA ARG A 261 -32.91 -1.88 -5.18
C ARG A 261 -31.51 -2.47 -5.25
N VAL A 262 -31.39 -3.72 -4.79
CA VAL A 262 -30.11 -4.43 -4.74
C VAL A 262 -29.97 -5.33 -5.96
N GLY A 263 -29.22 -4.85 -6.96
CA GLY A 263 -28.69 -5.70 -8.02
C GLY A 263 -27.57 -6.61 -7.51
N GLN A 264 -26.94 -7.35 -8.42
CA GLN A 264 -25.67 -8.00 -8.11
C GLN A 264 -24.55 -6.96 -8.22
N ASN A 265 -23.66 -6.90 -7.22
CA ASN A 265 -22.60 -5.88 -7.13
C ASN A 265 -21.24 -6.54 -6.88
N TRP A 266 -20.22 -6.14 -7.64
CA TRP A 266 -18.91 -6.80 -7.61
C TRP A 266 -17.76 -5.89 -8.05
N LEU A 267 -16.53 -6.38 -7.90
CA LEU A 267 -15.30 -5.73 -8.37
C LEU A 267 -15.17 -4.28 -7.85
N PRO A 268 -15.15 -4.08 -6.52
CA PRO A 268 -15.01 -2.74 -5.97
C PRO A 268 -13.66 -2.12 -6.36
N ALA A 269 -13.60 -0.79 -6.37
CA ALA A 269 -12.39 -0.01 -6.51
C ALA A 269 -12.52 1.32 -5.75
N TRP A 270 -11.60 1.57 -4.82
CA TRP A 270 -11.58 2.79 -4.02
C TRP A 270 -11.13 4.00 -4.85
N SER A 271 -11.81 5.13 -4.65
CA SER A 271 -11.28 6.43 -5.07
C SER A 271 -9.99 6.75 -4.31
N PRO A 272 -9.06 7.54 -4.88
CA PRO A 272 -7.79 7.87 -4.22
C PRO A 272 -7.96 8.62 -2.89
N ASP A 273 -9.07 9.33 -2.73
CA ASP A 273 -9.47 10.05 -1.50
C ASP A 273 -10.08 9.14 -0.42
N GLY A 274 -10.35 7.87 -0.74
CA GLY A 274 -10.96 6.88 0.17
C GLY A 274 -12.44 7.11 0.51
N GLN A 275 -13.10 8.09 -0.13
CA GLN A 275 -14.49 8.45 0.19
C GLN A 275 -15.51 7.68 -0.64
N ARG A 276 -15.12 7.18 -1.81
CA ARG A 276 -16.02 6.58 -2.79
C ARG A 276 -15.53 5.20 -3.24
N ILE A 277 -16.48 4.38 -3.67
CA ILE A 277 -16.23 3.07 -4.25
C ILE A 277 -16.90 3.03 -5.62
N CYS A 278 -16.12 2.72 -6.66
CA CYS A 278 -16.63 2.35 -7.97
C CYS A 278 -16.78 0.84 -8.06
N PHE A 279 -17.86 0.34 -8.64
CA PHE A 279 -18.13 -1.10 -8.74
C PHE A 279 -19.03 -1.40 -9.96
N GLY A 280 -19.06 -2.66 -10.39
CA GLY A 280 -20.00 -3.14 -11.40
C GLY A 280 -21.33 -3.56 -10.78
N SER A 281 -22.45 -3.23 -11.41
CA SER A 281 -23.79 -3.53 -10.91
C SER A 281 -24.82 -3.84 -11.99
N THR A 282 -25.73 -4.77 -11.71
CA THR A 282 -26.91 -5.08 -12.53
C THR A 282 -28.21 -4.48 -11.98
N ARG A 283 -28.13 -3.52 -11.04
CA ARG A 283 -29.32 -3.00 -10.32
C ARG A 283 -30.41 -2.42 -11.21
N ASP A 284 -30.04 -1.89 -12.37
CA ASP A 284 -30.99 -1.31 -13.33
C ASP A 284 -31.52 -2.33 -14.36
N GLY A 285 -31.22 -3.62 -14.19
CA GLY A 285 -31.53 -4.68 -15.14
C GLY A 285 -30.55 -4.71 -16.33
N GLY A 286 -30.56 -5.81 -17.08
CA GLY A 286 -29.68 -5.99 -18.24
C GLY A 286 -28.20 -6.23 -17.89
N SER A 287 -27.32 -5.69 -18.73
CA SER A 287 -25.85 -5.84 -18.63
C SER A 287 -25.28 -5.04 -17.46
N SER A 288 -24.19 -5.54 -16.86
CA SER A 288 -23.50 -4.85 -15.77
C SER A 288 -22.98 -3.48 -16.18
N GLN A 289 -23.20 -2.48 -15.34
CA GLN A 289 -22.75 -1.10 -15.54
C GLN A 289 -21.94 -0.63 -14.35
N LEU A 290 -21.15 0.43 -14.55
CA LEU A 290 -20.39 1.05 -13.48
C LEU A 290 -21.24 2.01 -12.65
N TYR A 291 -21.07 1.93 -11.34
CA TYR A 291 -21.65 2.86 -10.38
C TYR A 291 -20.58 3.33 -9.42
N VAL A 292 -20.78 4.52 -8.88
CA VAL A 292 -20.01 5.08 -7.77
C VAL A 292 -20.95 5.31 -6.61
N ILE A 293 -20.49 5.00 -5.41
CA ILE A 293 -21.21 5.21 -4.16
C ILE A 293 -20.25 5.78 -3.12
N ASN A 294 -20.77 6.54 -2.17
CA ASN A 294 -19.99 6.90 -0.99
C ASN A 294 -19.77 5.65 -0.12
N ARG A 295 -18.69 5.66 0.66
CA ARG A 295 -18.34 4.55 1.57
C ARG A 295 -19.49 4.15 2.51
N ASP A 296 -20.28 5.12 2.98
CA ASP A 296 -21.42 4.90 3.88
C ASP A 296 -22.68 4.32 3.19
N GLY A 297 -22.64 4.18 1.86
CA GLY A 297 -23.75 3.73 1.02
C GLY A 297 -24.62 4.85 0.44
N SER A 298 -24.29 6.13 0.69
CA SER A 298 -25.02 7.27 0.16
C SER A 298 -24.54 7.70 -1.24
N ALA A 299 -25.24 8.66 -1.86
CA ALA A 299 -24.88 9.30 -3.12
C ALA A 299 -24.55 8.32 -4.28
N LEU A 300 -25.30 7.22 -4.36
CA LEU A 300 -25.19 6.28 -5.47
C LEU A 300 -25.45 6.99 -6.80
N ARG A 301 -24.52 6.83 -7.74
CA ARG A 301 -24.62 7.35 -9.11
C ARG A 301 -24.16 6.32 -10.13
N ARG A 302 -24.90 6.21 -11.23
CA ARG A 302 -24.52 5.41 -12.40
C ARG A 302 -23.54 6.17 -13.30
N LEU A 303 -22.48 5.52 -13.75
CA LEU A 303 -21.46 6.10 -14.66
C LEU A 303 -21.60 5.65 -16.11
N THR A 304 -22.04 4.41 -16.35
CA THR A 304 -22.25 3.88 -17.70
C THR A 304 -23.70 3.46 -17.89
N ASN A 305 -24.26 3.75 -19.06
CA ASN A 305 -25.66 3.45 -19.38
C ASN A 305 -25.79 3.02 -20.83
N ASP A 306 -25.15 1.90 -21.18
CA ASP A 306 -25.27 1.30 -22.50
C ASP A 306 -25.67 -0.19 -22.37
N LYS A 307 -25.89 -0.85 -23.51
CA LYS A 307 -26.29 -2.27 -23.55
C LYS A 307 -25.14 -3.24 -23.29
N TRP A 308 -23.91 -2.73 -23.26
CA TRP A 308 -22.68 -3.50 -23.17
C TRP A 308 -22.30 -3.71 -21.71
N VAL A 309 -21.45 -4.69 -21.45
CA VAL A 309 -20.92 -4.92 -20.10
C VAL A 309 -19.87 -3.85 -19.80
N SER A 310 -19.89 -3.30 -18.60
CA SER A 310 -18.86 -2.40 -18.06
C SER A 310 -18.45 -2.85 -16.65
N THR A 311 -17.20 -3.28 -16.47
CA THR A 311 -16.70 -3.94 -15.25
C THR A 311 -15.25 -3.58 -14.93
N THR A 312 -14.69 -4.19 -13.87
CA THR A 312 -13.28 -4.07 -13.43
C THR A 312 -12.74 -2.63 -13.37
N PRO A 313 -13.41 -1.72 -12.64
CA PRO A 313 -12.97 -0.33 -12.55
C PRO A 313 -11.64 -0.20 -11.79
N THR A 314 -10.86 0.82 -12.14
CA THR A 314 -9.72 1.31 -11.37
C THR A 314 -9.62 2.83 -11.51
N TRP A 315 -9.29 3.52 -10.42
CA TRP A 315 -9.22 4.98 -10.41
C TRP A 315 -7.85 5.48 -10.86
N SER A 316 -7.86 6.54 -11.67
CA SER A 316 -6.67 7.36 -11.86
C SER A 316 -6.18 7.92 -10.53
N PRO A 317 -4.85 8.14 -10.34
CA PRO A 317 -4.31 8.70 -9.11
C PRO A 317 -4.88 10.06 -8.72
N SER A 318 -5.26 10.86 -9.71
CA SER A 318 -5.87 12.18 -9.50
C SER A 318 -7.36 12.10 -9.11
N GLY A 319 -8.00 10.94 -9.24
CA GLY A 319 -9.42 10.76 -8.91
C GLY A 319 -10.40 11.29 -9.95
N ASN A 320 -9.90 11.85 -11.06
CA ASN A 320 -10.75 12.50 -12.08
C ASN A 320 -11.20 11.56 -13.18
N GLN A 321 -10.55 10.41 -13.33
CA GLN A 321 -10.86 9.41 -14.35
C GLN A 321 -10.91 7.99 -13.77
N ILE A 322 -11.64 7.12 -14.46
CA ILE A 322 -11.78 5.70 -14.17
C ILE A 322 -11.43 4.92 -15.43
N ALA A 323 -10.49 3.98 -15.31
CA ALA A 323 -10.26 2.97 -16.32
C ALA A 323 -11.11 1.74 -15.99
N PHE A 324 -11.63 1.07 -17.02
CA PHE A 324 -12.55 -0.05 -16.85
C PHE A 324 -12.58 -0.93 -18.09
N VAL A 325 -13.23 -2.09 -17.99
CA VAL A 325 -13.39 -3.02 -19.10
C VAL A 325 -14.78 -2.91 -19.70
N SER A 326 -14.85 -2.91 -21.03
CA SER A 326 -16.12 -3.00 -21.74
C SER A 326 -16.02 -3.87 -22.99
N ASP A 327 -17.09 -4.60 -23.29
CA ASP A 327 -17.21 -5.43 -24.49
C ASP A 327 -17.91 -4.72 -25.67
N ARG A 328 -18.05 -3.39 -25.59
CA ARG A 328 -18.73 -2.55 -26.60
C ARG A 328 -18.17 -2.64 -28.02
N THR A 329 -16.96 -3.18 -28.18
CA THR A 329 -16.29 -3.43 -29.47
C THR A 329 -16.22 -4.92 -29.82
N GLY A 330 -17.11 -5.75 -29.25
CA GLY A 330 -17.23 -7.18 -29.55
C GLY A 330 -16.41 -8.10 -28.65
N SER A 331 -15.33 -7.61 -28.03
CA SER A 331 -14.56 -8.31 -27.00
C SER A 331 -14.19 -7.37 -25.85
N PRO A 332 -13.90 -7.89 -24.63
CA PRO A 332 -13.41 -7.09 -23.51
C PRO A 332 -12.15 -6.29 -23.86
N GLN A 333 -12.24 -4.98 -23.71
CA GLN A 333 -11.17 -4.01 -23.97
C GLN A 333 -11.12 -2.97 -22.85
N ILE A 334 -10.00 -2.27 -22.70
CA ILE A 334 -9.84 -1.25 -21.66
C ILE A 334 -10.32 0.11 -22.19
N TYR A 335 -11.16 0.77 -21.41
CA TYR A 335 -11.70 2.10 -21.66
C TYR A 335 -11.39 3.05 -20.50
N VAL A 336 -11.43 4.35 -20.76
CA VAL A 336 -11.36 5.41 -19.74
C VAL A 336 -12.58 6.32 -19.88
N ILE A 337 -13.17 6.71 -18.75
CA ILE A 337 -14.23 7.71 -18.64
C ILE A 337 -13.89 8.69 -17.50
N ASN A 338 -14.46 9.89 -17.53
CA ASN A 338 -14.37 10.80 -16.39
C ASN A 338 -15.12 10.22 -15.18
N ALA A 339 -14.59 10.45 -13.98
CA ALA A 339 -15.15 9.92 -12.75
C ALA A 339 -16.51 10.52 -12.39
N ASP A 340 -16.89 11.63 -13.02
CA ASP A 340 -18.22 12.22 -12.95
C ASP A 340 -19.25 11.58 -13.89
N GLY A 341 -18.80 10.71 -14.81
CA GLY A 341 -19.63 10.09 -15.84
C GLY A 341 -19.88 10.99 -17.06
N VAL A 342 -19.30 12.19 -17.10
CA VAL A 342 -19.45 13.11 -18.22
C VAL A 342 -18.52 12.70 -19.37
N GLY A 343 -19.07 12.71 -20.59
CA GLY A 343 -18.32 12.36 -21.81
C GLY A 343 -18.36 10.87 -22.14
N ALA A 344 -18.03 10.55 -23.39
CA ALA A 344 -18.05 9.19 -23.90
C ALA A 344 -16.80 8.41 -23.48
N PRO A 345 -16.92 7.14 -23.04
CA PRO A 345 -15.76 6.31 -22.78
C PRO A 345 -14.85 6.16 -24.00
N GLN A 346 -13.53 6.28 -23.77
CA GLN A 346 -12.50 6.21 -24.79
C GLN A 346 -11.73 4.90 -24.67
N ARG A 347 -11.61 4.13 -25.76
CA ARG A 347 -10.79 2.90 -25.77
C ARG A 347 -9.31 3.29 -25.67
N ILE A 348 -8.56 2.56 -24.85
CA ILE A 348 -7.11 2.77 -24.68
C ILE A 348 -6.28 1.57 -25.10
N SER A 349 -6.82 0.35 -25.05
CA SER A 349 -6.15 -0.84 -25.57
C SER A 349 -6.13 -0.81 -27.10
N THR A 350 -5.07 -1.32 -27.71
CA THR A 350 -4.79 -1.09 -29.13
C THR A 350 -5.02 -2.35 -29.95
N SER A 351 -4.14 -3.35 -29.85
CA SER A 351 -4.08 -4.50 -30.74
C SER A 351 -4.48 -5.83 -30.09
N GLU A 352 -4.85 -5.83 -28.81
CA GLU A 352 -5.21 -7.04 -28.09
C GLU A 352 -6.58 -7.58 -28.53
N SER A 353 -6.66 -8.90 -28.74
CA SER A 353 -7.95 -9.59 -28.95
C SER A 353 -8.84 -9.58 -27.70
N TYR A 354 -8.22 -9.49 -26.52
CA TYR A 354 -8.87 -9.42 -25.22
C TYR A 354 -7.95 -8.67 -24.23
N ALA A 355 -8.54 -7.74 -23.48
CA ALA A 355 -7.89 -7.03 -22.39
C ALA A 355 -8.83 -6.91 -21.18
N ASP A 356 -8.32 -7.18 -19.98
CA ASP A 356 -9.08 -7.17 -18.73
C ASP A 356 -8.24 -6.72 -17.52
N LYS A 357 -8.89 -6.52 -16.37
CA LYS A 357 -8.29 -6.24 -15.05
C LYS A 357 -7.25 -5.10 -15.09
N PRO A 358 -7.65 -3.88 -15.49
CA PRO A 358 -6.76 -2.75 -15.47
C PRO A 358 -6.38 -2.35 -14.03
N ALA A 359 -5.14 -1.92 -13.84
CA ALA A 359 -4.67 -1.29 -12.61
C ALA A 359 -3.84 -0.03 -12.95
N TRP A 360 -4.31 1.12 -12.48
CA TRP A 360 -3.64 2.40 -12.71
C TRP A 360 -2.48 2.59 -11.73
N SER A 361 -1.30 2.94 -12.24
CA SER A 361 -0.10 3.19 -11.43
C SER A 361 -0.27 4.44 -10.56
N PRO A 362 0.32 4.48 -9.36
CA PRO A 362 0.42 5.71 -8.58
C PRO A 362 1.42 6.71 -9.20
N PRO A 363 1.42 7.99 -8.76
CA PRO A 363 2.42 8.96 -9.17
C PRO A 363 3.84 8.52 -8.73
N PRO A 364 4.90 8.95 -9.43
CA PRO A 364 4.90 9.93 -10.52
C PRO A 364 4.55 9.33 -11.89
N PHE A 365 4.30 8.03 -11.98
CA PHE A 365 3.96 7.37 -13.24
C PHE A 365 2.49 7.58 -13.61
N ASN A 366 2.19 7.49 -14.89
CA ASN A 366 0.82 7.52 -15.41
C ASN A 366 0.63 6.38 -16.40
N GLU A 367 0.55 5.17 -15.87
CA GLU A 367 0.47 3.94 -16.63
C GLU A 367 -0.72 3.09 -16.19
N ILE A 368 -1.22 2.26 -17.09
CA ILE A 368 -2.22 1.24 -16.77
C ILE A 368 -1.62 -0.12 -17.10
N SER A 369 -1.46 -0.96 -16.08
CA SER A 369 -1.19 -2.38 -16.29
C SER A 369 -2.50 -3.10 -16.52
N TYR A 370 -2.50 -4.13 -17.37
CA TYR A 370 -3.69 -4.91 -17.69
C TYR A 370 -3.32 -6.32 -18.10
N THR A 371 -4.30 -7.22 -17.96
CA THR A 371 -4.23 -8.59 -18.45
C THR A 371 -4.59 -8.61 -19.93
N ALA A 372 -3.77 -9.22 -20.77
CA ALA A 372 -4.01 -9.37 -22.20
C ALA A 372 -3.91 -10.82 -22.63
N ARG A 373 -4.71 -11.22 -23.63
CA ARG A 373 -4.57 -12.56 -24.23
C ARG A 373 -3.29 -12.64 -25.06
N THR A 374 -2.42 -13.60 -24.70
CA THR A 374 -1.18 -13.89 -25.41
C THR A 374 -0.99 -15.41 -25.50
N GLY A 375 -1.07 -15.96 -26.72
CA GLY A 375 -1.01 -17.41 -26.91
C GLY A 375 -2.14 -18.16 -26.18
N PRO A 376 -1.86 -19.31 -25.53
CA PRO A 376 -2.89 -20.11 -24.83
C PRO A 376 -3.34 -19.48 -23.50
N GLY A 377 -2.54 -18.58 -22.91
CA GLY A 377 -2.78 -17.96 -21.61
C GLY A 377 -2.97 -16.45 -21.70
N ASN A 378 -2.82 -15.78 -20.56
CA ASN A 378 -2.81 -14.32 -20.48
C ASN A 378 -1.46 -13.81 -19.99
N ASP A 379 -1.10 -12.60 -20.40
CA ASP A 379 0.10 -11.90 -19.97
C ASP A 379 -0.21 -10.51 -19.42
N ILE A 380 0.70 -9.99 -18.59
CA ILE A 380 0.63 -8.63 -18.10
C ILE A 380 1.28 -7.69 -19.11
N LYS A 381 0.53 -6.70 -19.55
CA LYS A 381 1.02 -5.58 -20.35
C LYS A 381 0.83 -4.27 -19.59
N VAL A 382 1.57 -3.25 -20.01
CA VAL A 382 1.46 -1.89 -19.47
C VAL A 382 1.38 -0.91 -20.62
N ILE A 383 0.40 -0.02 -20.59
CA ILE A 383 0.29 1.12 -21.48
C ILE A 383 0.64 2.40 -20.74
N ASP A 384 1.55 3.18 -21.32
CA ASP A 384 1.83 4.54 -20.87
C ASP A 384 0.73 5.49 -21.37
N MET A 385 0.07 6.21 -20.46
CA MET A 385 -1.09 7.02 -20.81
C MET A 385 -0.76 8.23 -21.68
N PRO A 386 0.34 8.98 -21.43
CA PRO A 386 0.77 10.07 -22.31
C PRO A 386 1.14 9.63 -23.74
N THR A 387 1.99 8.61 -23.87
CA THR A 387 2.55 8.22 -25.18
C THR A 387 1.76 7.12 -25.89
N ARG A 388 0.85 6.44 -25.19
CA ARG A 388 0.12 5.24 -25.66
C ARG A 388 1.01 4.06 -26.05
N VAL A 389 2.29 4.09 -25.68
CA VAL A 389 3.21 2.98 -25.91
C VAL A 389 2.84 1.82 -25.00
N VAL A 390 2.66 0.64 -25.60
CA VAL A 390 2.40 -0.62 -24.90
C VAL A 390 3.70 -1.40 -24.77
N ARG A 391 3.99 -1.90 -23.56
CA ARG A 391 5.06 -2.87 -23.30
C ARG A 391 4.50 -4.11 -22.63
N GLN A 392 5.09 -5.26 -22.92
CA GLN A 392 4.72 -6.53 -22.29
C GLN A 392 5.70 -6.86 -21.18
N LEU A 393 5.19 -7.30 -20.01
CA LEU A 393 6.00 -7.60 -18.82
C LEU A 393 6.17 -9.11 -18.59
N THR A 394 5.21 -9.93 -18.98
CA THR A 394 5.28 -11.40 -18.87
C THR A 394 5.10 -12.05 -20.23
N PHE A 395 5.60 -13.28 -20.42
CA PHE A 395 5.66 -13.92 -21.73
C PHE A 395 5.28 -15.41 -21.63
N GLY A 396 4.01 -15.75 -21.85
CA GLY A 396 3.52 -17.10 -22.14
C GLY A 396 3.65 -18.17 -21.04
N GLU A 397 4.37 -17.91 -19.96
CA GLU A 397 4.52 -18.82 -18.82
C GLU A 397 3.24 -18.82 -17.96
N GLY A 398 2.44 -19.88 -18.09
CA GLY A 398 1.16 -20.01 -17.40
C GLY A 398 0.14 -18.98 -17.88
N THR A 399 -0.85 -18.67 -17.03
CA THR A 399 -1.73 -17.51 -17.21
C THR A 399 -1.42 -16.48 -16.14
N ASN A 400 -1.14 -15.25 -16.56
CA ASN A 400 -0.76 -14.12 -15.72
C ASN A 400 -1.89 -13.10 -15.75
N GLU A 401 -2.49 -12.81 -14.59
CA GLU A 401 -3.68 -11.95 -14.50
C GLU A 401 -3.69 -11.06 -13.26
N SER A 402 -4.63 -10.11 -13.22
CA SER A 402 -4.93 -9.27 -12.06
C SER A 402 -3.70 -8.51 -11.54
N PRO A 403 -3.05 -7.68 -12.37
CA PRO A 403 -1.92 -6.88 -11.92
C PRO A 403 -2.37 -5.82 -10.91
N THR A 404 -1.49 -5.48 -9.97
CA THR A 404 -1.63 -4.37 -9.01
C THR A 404 -0.28 -3.72 -8.81
N TRP A 405 -0.25 -2.40 -8.63
CA TRP A 405 0.98 -1.64 -8.43
C TRP A 405 1.33 -1.47 -6.96
N ALA A 406 2.61 -1.58 -6.62
CA ALA A 406 3.12 -1.13 -5.32
C ALA A 406 2.94 0.38 -5.16
N ALA A 407 2.96 0.86 -3.92
CA ALA A 407 2.71 2.26 -3.56
C ALA A 407 3.60 3.30 -4.28
N ASN A 408 4.80 2.91 -4.70
CA ASN A 408 5.74 3.76 -5.43
C ASN A 408 5.70 3.56 -6.96
N GLY A 409 4.86 2.65 -7.46
CA GLY A 409 4.71 2.34 -8.88
C GLY A 409 5.92 1.67 -9.53
N ARG A 410 6.91 1.22 -8.76
CA ARG A 410 8.13 0.59 -9.29
C ARG A 410 8.04 -0.93 -9.41
N HIS A 411 7.07 -1.52 -8.72
CA HIS A 411 6.82 -2.97 -8.71
C HIS A 411 5.35 -3.27 -8.95
N LEU A 412 5.09 -4.46 -9.48
CA LEU A 412 3.75 -5.00 -9.61
C LEU A 412 3.66 -6.35 -8.89
N ALA A 413 2.49 -6.64 -8.34
CA ALA A 413 2.09 -8.00 -8.00
C ALA A 413 1.00 -8.45 -8.96
N PHE A 414 0.93 -9.75 -9.23
CA PHE A 414 -0.09 -10.34 -10.09
C PHE A 414 -0.27 -11.82 -9.74
N MET A 415 -1.40 -12.42 -10.14
CA MET A 415 -1.59 -13.87 -10.01
C MET A 415 -1.05 -14.60 -11.24
N SER A 416 -0.46 -15.76 -11.03
CA SER A 416 0.06 -16.59 -12.11
C SER A 416 -0.05 -18.08 -11.81
N THR A 417 -0.31 -18.89 -12.85
CA THR A 417 -0.34 -20.35 -12.76
C THR A 417 0.97 -21.02 -13.17
N ARG A 418 2.05 -20.26 -13.41
CA ARG A 418 3.34 -20.81 -13.88
C ARG A 418 3.95 -21.87 -12.97
N SER A 419 3.57 -21.90 -11.69
CA SER A 419 3.98 -22.90 -10.70
C SER A 419 2.94 -24.02 -10.50
N GLY A 420 2.06 -24.26 -11.48
CA GLY A 420 1.02 -25.30 -11.46
C GLY A 420 -0.27 -24.93 -10.71
N LYS A 421 -0.18 -24.20 -9.60
CA LYS A 421 -1.32 -23.57 -8.90
C LYS A 421 -1.35 -22.06 -9.13
N SER A 422 -2.50 -21.42 -8.89
CA SER A 422 -2.57 -19.95 -8.89
C SER A 422 -1.79 -19.40 -7.69
N GLN A 423 -0.73 -18.65 -7.94
CA GLN A 423 0.10 -18.02 -6.90
C GLN A 423 0.32 -16.55 -7.21
N ILE A 424 0.70 -15.78 -6.20
CA ILE A 424 1.05 -14.37 -6.35
C ILE A 424 2.54 -14.27 -6.64
N PHE A 425 2.86 -13.47 -7.64
CA PHE A 425 4.22 -13.14 -8.03
C PHE A 425 4.40 -11.63 -8.00
N THR A 426 5.60 -11.19 -7.71
CA THR A 426 6.03 -9.80 -7.91
C THR A 426 7.01 -9.70 -9.06
N ILE A 427 7.03 -8.54 -9.70
CA ILE A 427 7.93 -8.22 -10.80
C ILE A 427 8.20 -6.72 -10.77
N ALA A 428 9.40 -6.29 -11.16
CA ALA A 428 9.68 -4.87 -11.32
C ALA A 428 8.97 -4.30 -12.55
N ARG A 429 8.79 -2.97 -12.58
CA ARG A 429 8.16 -2.22 -13.67
C ARG A 429 8.84 -2.43 -15.04
N ASP A 430 10.11 -2.85 -15.04
CA ASP A 430 10.92 -3.19 -16.22
C ASP A 430 10.79 -4.66 -16.67
N GLY A 431 9.98 -5.48 -16.00
CA GLY A 431 9.77 -6.88 -16.33
C GLY A 431 10.84 -7.83 -15.78
N LYS A 432 11.74 -7.35 -14.91
CA LYS A 432 12.80 -8.18 -14.29
C LYS A 432 12.49 -8.48 -12.82
N ASN A 433 13.33 -9.32 -12.22
CA ASN A 433 13.24 -9.73 -10.81
C ASN A 433 11.89 -10.37 -10.44
N LEU A 434 11.43 -11.30 -11.28
CA LEU A 434 10.23 -12.07 -10.99
C LEU A 434 10.45 -12.93 -9.74
N LYS A 435 9.58 -12.80 -8.74
CA LYS A 435 9.63 -13.57 -7.49
C LYS A 435 8.26 -14.14 -7.15
N GLN A 436 8.22 -15.41 -6.76
CA GLN A 436 7.01 -16.03 -6.22
C GLN A 436 6.85 -15.67 -4.74
N ILE A 437 5.68 -15.15 -4.37
CA ILE A 437 5.36 -14.67 -3.01
C ILE A 437 4.59 -15.72 -2.22
N THR A 438 3.55 -16.32 -2.81
CA THR A 438 2.73 -17.33 -2.13
C THR A 438 3.06 -18.74 -2.61
N LYS A 439 2.95 -19.73 -1.72
CA LYS A 439 3.32 -21.13 -2.00
C LYS A 439 2.24 -22.16 -1.62
N SER A 440 1.17 -21.75 -0.93
CA SER A 440 0.12 -22.64 -0.42
C SER A 440 -1.28 -22.16 -0.85
N GLY A 441 -2.15 -23.12 -1.17
CA GLY A 441 -3.49 -22.87 -1.76
C GLY A 441 -3.45 -22.33 -3.19
N ASN A 442 -4.59 -21.85 -3.68
CA ASN A 442 -4.74 -21.06 -4.89
C ASN A 442 -5.01 -19.60 -4.49
N ASN A 443 -4.03 -18.73 -4.73
CA ASN A 443 -4.06 -17.32 -4.40
C ASN A 443 -4.34 -16.49 -5.65
N GLN A 444 -5.37 -15.64 -5.58
CA GLN A 444 -5.94 -14.95 -6.75
C GLN A 444 -6.24 -13.48 -6.45
N GLN A 445 -6.22 -12.68 -7.51
CA GLN A 445 -6.66 -11.28 -7.51
C GLN A 445 -5.98 -10.44 -6.41
N PRO A 446 -4.65 -10.35 -6.42
CA PRO A 446 -3.93 -9.55 -5.43
C PRO A 446 -4.29 -8.07 -5.56
N ASP A 447 -4.16 -7.35 -4.46
CA ASP A 447 -4.15 -5.89 -4.39
C ASP A 447 -3.08 -5.44 -3.39
N TRP A 448 -2.31 -4.42 -3.75
CA TRP A 448 -1.14 -3.97 -3.00
C TRP A 448 -1.49 -2.69 -2.23
N SER A 449 -1.24 -2.68 -0.93
CA SER A 449 -1.55 -1.53 -0.07
C SER A 449 -0.73 -0.31 -0.48
N ARG A 450 -1.35 0.86 -0.37
CA ARG A 450 -0.75 2.13 -0.77
C ARG A 450 0.07 2.81 0.31
#